data_AF-A0A355DRL4-F1
#
_entry.id   AF-A0A355DRL4-F1
#
_cell.length_a   1.000
_cell.length_b   1.000
_cell.length_c   1.000
_cell.angle_alpha   90.00
_cell.angle_beta   90.00
_cell.angle_gamma   90.00
#
_symmetry.space_group_name_H-M   'P 1'
#
loop_
_entity.id
_entity.type
_entity.pdbx_description
1 polymer ?
#
loop_
_entity_poly.entity_id
_entity_poly.type
_entity_poly.pdbx_seq_one_letter_code
_entity_poly.pdbx_strand_id
1 'polypeptide(L)'
;MTGQDLRQLLLNKWGHSYDIQIRRIQGKIFVLVMWRYLEQQSFPLSEAEYLDHLHTVANYINAWGGVRQVETYIHHTRERPRTGKAVSIPIELGERASEWMLEDF
;
A
#
# COMPACT_ATOMS: atom_id res chain seq x y z
N MET A 1 1.43 10.69 -5.68
CA MET A 1 1.82 9.34 -6.12
C MET A 1 0.66 8.67 -6.83
N THR A 2 0.89 8.01 -7.96
CA THR A 2 -0.11 7.26 -8.74
C THR A 2 -0.04 5.75 -8.43
N GLY A 3 -0.99 4.96 -8.96
CA GLY A 3 -0.91 3.51 -8.89
C GLY A 3 0.31 2.92 -9.62
N GLN A 4 0.75 3.56 -10.72
CA GLN A 4 1.97 3.16 -11.43
C GLN A 4 3.22 3.42 -10.59
N ASP A 5 3.28 4.57 -9.90
CA ASP A 5 4.39 4.88 -8.99
C ASP A 5 4.48 3.85 -7.85
N LEU A 6 3.34 3.44 -7.27
CA LEU A 6 3.29 2.38 -6.27
C LEU A 6 3.82 1.06 -6.82
N ARG A 7 3.34 0.62 -7.99
CA ARG A 7 3.84 -0.60 -8.64
C ARG A 7 5.35 -0.54 -8.83
N GLN A 8 5.86 0.58 -9.34
CA GLN A 8 7.28 0.76 -9.59
C GLN A 8 8.11 0.76 -8.30
N LEU A 9 7.59 1.36 -7.22
CA LEU A 9 8.22 1.35 -5.91
C LEU A 9 8.37 -0.09 -5.37
N LEU A 10 7.33 -0.91 -5.50
CA LEU A 10 7.35 -2.32 -5.09
C LEU A 10 8.33 -3.14 -5.94
N LEU A 11 8.29 -2.98 -7.26
CA LEU A 11 9.21 -3.64 -8.20
C LEU A 11 10.66 -3.26 -7.90
N ASN A 12 10.95 -1.97 -7.70
CA ASN A 12 12.29 -1.49 -7.40
C ASN A 12 12.81 -2.06 -6.07
N LYS A 13 11.95 -2.20 -5.07
CA LYS A 13 12.37 -2.66 -3.74
C LYS A 13 12.54 -4.18 -3.67
N TRP A 14 11.58 -4.93 -4.21
CA TRP A 14 11.45 -6.37 -3.96
C TRP A 14 11.34 -7.21 -5.23
N GLY A 15 11.32 -6.61 -6.43
CA GLY A 15 11.31 -7.32 -7.71
C GLY A 15 9.95 -7.89 -8.12
N HIS A 16 8.88 -7.61 -7.37
CA HIS A 16 7.54 -8.15 -7.62
C HIS A 16 6.44 -7.10 -7.42
N SER A 17 5.34 -7.28 -8.14
CA SER A 17 4.14 -6.43 -8.11
C SER A 17 3.21 -6.88 -6.98
N TYR A 18 3.62 -6.66 -5.73
CA TYR A 18 2.86 -7.08 -4.54
C TYR A 18 1.49 -6.39 -4.43
N ASP A 19 0.50 -7.12 -3.93
CA ASP A 19 -0.77 -6.56 -3.48
C ASP A 19 -0.55 -5.65 -2.26
N ILE A 20 -1.40 -4.64 -2.13
CA ILE A 20 -1.42 -3.72 -1.01
C ILE A 20 -2.83 -3.71 -0.41
N GLN A 21 -2.92 -3.83 0.90
CA GLN A 21 -4.18 -3.65 1.63
C GLN A 21 -4.07 -2.47 2.57
N ILE A 22 -5.19 -1.78 2.79
CA ILE A 22 -5.32 -0.76 3.81
C ILE A 22 -6.10 -1.37 4.97
N ARG A 23 -5.64 -1.15 6.20
CA ARG A 23 -6.37 -1.55 7.41
C ARG A 23 -6.40 -0.43 8.43
N ARG A 24 -7.55 -0.29 9.09
CA ARG A 24 -7.68 0.55 10.30
C ARG A 24 -7.68 -0.34 11.52
N ILE A 25 -6.74 -0.12 12.44
CA ILE A 25 -6.59 -0.90 13.68
C ILE A 25 -6.47 0.10 14.83
N GLN A 26 -7.42 0.05 15.78
CA GLN A 26 -7.45 0.92 16.95
C GLN A 26 -7.29 2.41 16.61
N GLY A 27 -7.99 2.86 15.56
CA GLY A 27 -7.94 4.26 15.10
C GLY A 27 -6.72 4.64 14.25
N LYS A 28 -5.75 3.74 14.06
CA LYS A 28 -4.56 3.96 13.22
C LYS A 28 -4.74 3.31 11.85
N ILE A 29 -4.24 3.97 10.81
CA ILE A 29 -4.25 3.44 9.44
C ILE A 29 -2.91 2.76 9.15
N PHE A 30 -2.98 1.62 8.47
CA PHE A 30 -1.83 0.86 8.04
C PHE A 30 -1.95 0.55 6.55
N VAL A 31 -0.86 0.79 5.83
CA VAL A 31 -0.64 0.26 4.48
C VAL A 31 0.12 -1.05 4.62
N LEU A 32 -0.49 -2.15 4.21
CA LEU A 32 0.03 -3.50 4.34
C LEU A 32 0.46 -3.99 2.96
N VAL A 33 1.76 -4.16 2.75
CA VAL A 33 2.27 -4.84 1.55
C VAL A 33 2.14 -6.35 1.78
N MET A 34 1.23 -6.97 1.04
CA MET A 34 0.88 -8.38 1.16
C MET A 34 1.94 -9.24 0.49
N TRP A 35 1.95 -10.54 0.78
CA TRP A 35 2.92 -11.48 0.17
C TRP A 35 2.49 -12.01 -1.19
N ARG A 36 1.23 -11.78 -1.58
CA ARG A 36 0.70 -12.13 -2.91
C ARG A 36 1.11 -11.04 -3.89
N TYR A 37 1.47 -11.43 -5.11
CA TYR A 37 1.89 -10.50 -6.16
C TYR A 37 1.37 -10.94 -7.52
N LEU A 38 1.21 -9.98 -8.43
CA LEU A 38 0.56 -10.16 -9.74
C LEU A 38 1.16 -11.31 -10.56
N GLU A 39 2.47 -11.53 -10.46
CA GLU A 39 3.18 -12.55 -11.22
C GLU A 39 2.88 -13.99 -10.75
N GLN A 40 2.12 -14.18 -9.66
CA GLN A 40 1.67 -15.51 -9.23
C GLN A 40 0.48 -15.99 -10.07
N GLN A 41 0.51 -17.25 -10.51
CA GLN A 41 -0.61 -17.85 -11.28
C GLN A 41 -1.96 -17.80 -10.53
N SER A 42 -1.93 -17.88 -9.21
CA SER A 42 -3.12 -17.83 -8.35
C SER A 42 -3.46 -16.43 -7.84
N PHE A 43 -2.88 -15.37 -8.42
CA PHE A 43 -3.22 -14.01 -8.04
C PHE A 43 -4.69 -13.71 -8.42
N PRO A 44 -5.49 -13.10 -7.54
CA PRO A 44 -6.94 -13.04 -7.73
C PRO A 44 -7.41 -11.95 -8.71
N LEU A 45 -6.52 -11.03 -9.12
CA LEU A 45 -6.85 -9.90 -9.99
C LEU A 45 -6.13 -10.04 -11.33
N SER A 46 -6.76 -9.57 -12.40
CA SER A 46 -6.08 -9.28 -13.66
C SER A 46 -5.11 -8.10 -13.51
N GLU A 47 -4.22 -7.88 -14.49
CA GLU A 47 -3.30 -6.74 -14.46
C GLU A 47 -4.02 -5.39 -14.43
N ALA A 48 -5.14 -5.26 -15.15
CA ALA A 48 -5.94 -4.04 -15.16
C ALA A 48 -6.59 -3.78 -13.78
N GLU A 49 -7.25 -4.79 -13.21
CA GLU A 49 -7.87 -4.69 -11.88
C GLU A 49 -6.83 -4.43 -10.79
N TYR A 50 -5.64 -5.02 -10.90
CA TYR A 50 -4.52 -4.73 -10.00
C TYR A 50 -4.06 -3.27 -10.07
N LEU A 51 -3.94 -2.72 -11.28
CA LEU A 51 -3.56 -1.31 -11.44
C LEU A 51 -4.63 -0.35 -10.92
N ASP A 52 -5.91 -0.65 -11.16
CA ASP A 52 -7.03 0.14 -10.63
C ASP A 52 -7.09 0.09 -9.10
N HIS A 53 -6.82 -1.09 -8.53
CA HIS A 53 -6.68 -1.28 -7.09
C HIS A 53 -5.52 -0.44 -6.53
N LEU A 54 -4.33 -0.51 -7.14
CA LEU A 54 -3.20 0.33 -6.73
C LEU A 54 -3.48 1.82 -6.89
N HIS A 55 -4.23 2.23 -7.92
CA HIS A 55 -4.63 3.62 -8.10
C HIS A 55 -5.51 4.08 -6.92
N THR A 56 -6.48 3.26 -6.52
CA THR A 56 -7.33 3.51 -5.35
C THR A 56 -6.49 3.63 -4.06
N VAL A 57 -5.58 2.68 -3.83
CA VAL A 57 -4.66 2.73 -2.68
C VAL A 57 -3.79 3.99 -2.70
N ALA A 58 -3.24 4.35 -3.86
CA ALA A 58 -2.45 5.57 -4.00
C ALA A 58 -3.29 6.81 -3.65
N ASN A 59 -4.53 6.90 -4.13
CA ASN A 59 -5.42 8.03 -3.84
C ASN A 59 -5.62 8.21 -2.33
N TYR A 60 -5.85 7.12 -1.58
CA TYR A 60 -5.92 7.19 -0.12
C TYR A 60 -4.62 7.65 0.53
N ILE A 61 -3.47 7.11 0.10
CA ILE A 61 -2.16 7.54 0.61
C ILE A 61 -1.92 9.03 0.36
N ASN A 62 -2.31 9.55 -0.81
CA ASN A 62 -2.24 11.00 -1.10
C ASN A 62 -3.16 11.80 -0.20
N ALA A 63 -4.42 11.37 -0.05
CA ALA A 63 -5.42 12.02 0.78
C ALA A 63 -4.98 12.18 2.24
N TRP A 64 -4.29 11.18 2.79
CA TRP A 64 -3.76 11.23 4.15
C TRP A 64 -2.42 11.96 4.28
N GLY A 65 -1.82 12.42 3.17
CA GLY A 65 -0.48 13.00 3.17
C GLY A 65 0.65 11.98 3.43
N GLY A 66 0.36 10.68 3.30
CA GLY A 66 1.26 9.58 3.68
C GLY A 66 2.33 9.22 2.65
N VAL A 67 2.35 9.88 1.48
CA VAL A 67 3.23 9.50 0.34
C VAL A 67 4.69 9.38 0.76
N ARG A 68 5.24 10.46 1.34
CA ARG A 68 6.66 10.51 1.74
C ARG A 68 6.98 9.44 2.79
N GLN A 69 6.04 9.16 3.69
CA GLN A 69 6.21 8.14 4.73
C GLN A 69 6.28 6.74 4.12
N VAL A 70 5.39 6.41 3.19
CA VAL A 70 5.39 5.12 2.48
C VAL A 70 6.68 4.91 1.70
N GLU A 71 7.09 5.90 0.90
CA GLU A 71 8.34 5.84 0.13
C GLU A 71 9.55 5.65 1.04
N THR A 72 9.67 6.49 2.08
CA THR A 72 10.78 6.42 3.05
C THR A 72 10.81 5.07 3.74
N TYR A 73 9.67 4.57 4.21
CA TYR A 73 9.58 3.28 4.88
C TYR A 73 10.02 2.14 3.95
N ILE A 74 9.50 2.08 2.72
CA ILE A 74 9.84 1.02 1.76
C ILE A 74 11.32 1.08 1.39
N HIS A 75 11.88 2.27 1.17
CA HIS A 75 13.31 2.41 0.87
C HIS A 75 14.19 1.88 2.01
N HIS A 76 13.90 2.21 3.26
CA HIS A 76 14.78 1.88 4.38
C HIS A 76 14.51 0.51 5.04
N THR A 77 13.29 -0.02 4.95
CA THR A 77 12.96 -1.29 5.60
C THR A 77 13.79 -2.45 5.06
N ARG A 78 14.21 -3.35 5.94
CA ARG A 78 14.81 -4.65 5.56
C ARG A 78 13.76 -5.76 5.51
N GLU A 79 12.52 -5.46 5.92
CA GLU A 79 11.42 -6.41 5.86
C GLU A 79 11.05 -6.75 4.41
N ARG A 80 10.52 -7.95 4.23
CA ARG A 80 10.00 -8.44 2.96
C ARG A 80 8.64 -9.09 3.21
N PRO A 81 7.66 -8.87 2.32
CA PRO A 81 6.40 -9.59 2.40
C PRO A 81 6.65 -11.10 2.26
N ARG A 82 6.08 -11.90 3.17
CA ARG A 82 6.19 -13.37 3.16
C ARG A 82 4.90 -14.01 3.63
N THR A 83 4.68 -15.27 3.30
CA THR A 83 3.45 -15.99 3.66
C THR A 83 3.13 -15.83 5.15
N GLY A 84 1.95 -15.28 5.46
CA GLY A 84 1.51 -15.02 6.84
C GLY A 84 2.07 -13.76 7.50
N LYS A 85 2.95 -13.00 6.84
CA LYS A 85 3.48 -11.72 7.36
C LYS A 85 3.56 -10.66 6.25
N ALA A 86 2.68 -9.67 6.33
CA ALA A 86 2.75 -8.46 5.53
C ALA A 86 3.83 -7.49 6.08
N VAL A 87 4.37 -6.64 5.21
CA VAL A 87 5.12 -5.45 5.65
C VAL A 87 4.10 -4.39 6.02
N SER A 88 4.11 -3.96 7.28
CA SER A 88 3.09 -3.05 7.83
C SER A 88 3.67 -1.65 8.00
N ILE A 89 3.11 -0.70 7.24
CA ILE A 89 3.53 0.70 7.24
C ILE A 89 2.45 1.50 7.99
N PRO A 90 2.69 1.96 9.23
CA PRO A 90 1.77 2.86 9.89
C PRO A 90 1.74 4.19 9.15
N ILE A 91 0.54 4.72 8.91
CA ILE A 91 0.35 6.05 8.32
C ILE A 91 0.05 7.04 9.44
N GLU A 92 0.91 8.04 9.57
CA GLU A 92 0.68 9.19 10.44
C GLU A 92 -0.20 10.18 9.70
N LEU A 93 -1.43 10.33 10.20
CA LEU A 93 -2.42 11.24 9.66
C LEU A 93 -1.99 12.69 9.92
N GLY A 94 -1.79 13.46 8.84
CA GLY A 94 -1.55 14.90 8.95
C GLY A 94 -2.82 15.67 9.34
N GLU A 95 -2.71 16.98 9.57
CA GLU A 95 -3.82 17.84 10.03
C GLU A 95 -5.07 17.81 9.10
N ARG A 96 -4.91 17.44 7.82
CA ARG A 96 -6.00 17.35 6.83
C ARG A 96 -6.70 15.99 6.80
N ALA A 97 -6.24 15.01 7.57
CA ALA A 97 -6.77 13.65 7.55
C ALA A 97 -8.15 13.48 8.21
N SER A 98 -8.59 14.47 9.00
CA SER A 98 -9.88 14.46 9.70
C SER A 98 -11.07 14.26 8.76
N GLU A 99 -10.96 14.69 7.50
CA GLU A 99 -11.99 14.54 6.46
C GLU A 99 -12.22 13.08 6.04
N TRP A 100 -11.22 12.22 6.20
CA TRP A 100 -11.22 10.82 5.75
C TRP A 100 -11.49 9.82 6.88
N MET A 101 -11.59 10.30 8.12
CA MET A 101 -11.87 9.44 9.29
C MET A 101 -13.35 9.02 9.39
N LEU A 102 -14.22 9.62 8.57
CA LEU A 102 -15.67 9.46 8.61
C LEU A 102 -16.22 8.42 7.63
N GLU A 103 -15.39 7.90 6.73
CA GLU A 103 -15.80 6.84 5.79
C GLU A 103 -15.37 5.47 6.34
N ASP A 104 -16.35 4.60 6.60
CA ASP A 104 -16.14 3.20 6.92
C ASP A 104 -15.70 2.46 5.64
N PHE A 105 -14.38 2.22 5.51
CA PHE A 105 -13.76 1.40 4.45
C PHE A 105 -13.76 -0.09 4.79
#